data_AF-A0AAV1UUT4-F1
#
_entry.id   AF-A0AAV1UUT4-F1
#
_cell.length_a   1.000
_cell.length_b   1.000
_cell.length_c   1.000
_cell.angle_alpha   90.00
_cell.angle_beta   90.00
_cell.angle_gamma   90.00
#
_symmetry.space_group_name_H-M   'P 1'
#
loop_
_entity.id
_entity.type
_entity.pdbx_description
1 polymer ?
#
loop_
_entity_poly.entity_id
_entity_poly.type
_entity_poly.pdbx_seq_one_letter_code
_entity_poly.pdbx_strand_id
1 'polypeptide(L)' 'MKLFSQHKDPKRSWPKHFLYFVAVNDARGGADTLVLDNIVNHALSKLALVLKKKYDVNRVDCLRHAEGLAHFA' A
#
# COMPACT_ATOMS: atom_id res chain seq x y z
N MET A 1 -9.59 9.22 8.90
CA MET A 1 -8.58 8.68 7.95
C MET A 1 -9.05 8.83 6.49
N LYS A 2 -9.18 10.06 5.95
CA LYS A 2 -9.76 10.30 4.59
C LYS A 2 -8.74 10.34 3.44
N LEU A 3 -7.45 10.53 3.74
CA LEU A 3 -6.39 10.70 2.72
C LEU A 3 -5.87 9.37 2.16
N PHE A 4 -6.09 8.27 2.90
CA PHE A 4 -5.76 6.92 2.44
C PHE A 4 -6.88 6.27 1.62
N SER A 5 -8.06 6.92 1.57
CA SER A 5 -9.22 6.48 0.80
C SER A 5 -9.18 6.94 -0.66
N GLN A 6 -8.12 7.64 -1.07
CA GLN A 6 -8.01 8.21 -2.40
C GLN A 6 -7.56 7.13 -3.39
N HIS A 7 -8.41 6.84 -4.38
CA HIS A 7 -8.06 5.88 -5.43
C HIS A 7 -6.75 6.27 -6.12
N LYS A 8 -5.90 5.26 -6.39
CA LYS A 8 -4.69 5.43 -7.19
C LYS A 8 -5.04 6.13 -8.51
N ASP A 9 -4.32 7.21 -8.81
CA ASP A 9 -4.39 7.82 -10.14
C ASP A 9 -4.13 6.75 -11.22
N PRO A 10 -5.03 6.57 -12.21
CA PRO A 10 -4.85 5.57 -13.26
C PRO A 10 -3.50 5.70 -13.99
N LYS A 11 -2.96 6.92 -14.11
CA LYS A 11 -1.69 7.23 -14.77
C LYS A 11 -0.46 7.01 -13.88
N ARG A 12 -0.64 6.82 -12.56
CA ARG A 12 0.46 6.61 -11.61
C ARG A 12 0.73 5.12 -11.41
N SER A 13 1.99 4.69 -11.50
CA SER A 13 2.37 3.31 -11.19
C SER A 13 2.25 3.01 -9.69
N TRP A 14 2.08 1.74 -9.32
CA TRP A 14 2.02 1.33 -7.92
C TRP A 14 3.27 1.69 -7.11
N PRO A 15 4.51 1.55 -7.63
CA PRO A 15 5.69 2.00 -6.89
C PRO A 15 5.68 3.51 -6.59
N LYS A 16 5.27 4.34 -7.55
CA LYS A 16 5.13 5.78 -7.33
C LYS A 16 4.00 6.10 -6.34
N HIS A 17 2.95 5.30 -6.32
CA HIS A 17 1.85 5.47 -5.38
C HIS A 17 2.22 5.00 -3.97
N PHE A 18 3.03 3.96 -3.84
CA PHE A 18 3.63 3.51 -2.58
C PHE A 18 4.49 4.61 -1.96
N LEU A 19 5.41 5.22 -2.73
CA LEU A 19 6.23 6.33 -2.24
C LEU A 19 5.39 7.51 -1.74
N TYR A 20 4.27 7.80 -2.42
CA TYR A 20 3.31 8.79 -1.95
C TYR A 20 2.68 8.40 -0.61
N PHE A 21 2.25 7.14 -0.44
CA PHE A 21 1.70 6.67 0.83
C PHE A 21 2.72 6.69 1.97
N VAL A 22 3.97 6.32 1.70
CA VAL A 22 5.07 6.40 2.68
C VAL A 22 5.27 7.85 3.12
N ALA A 23 5.36 8.80 2.19
CA ALA A 23 5.52 10.21 2.52
C ALA A 23 4.34 10.79 3.32
N VAL A 24 3.11 10.38 3.00
CA VAL A 24 1.90 10.79 3.75
C VAL A 24 1.86 10.15 5.14
N ASN A 25 2.32 8.91 5.28
CA ASN A 25 2.41 8.19 6.55
C ASN A 25 3.43 8.83 7.48
N ASP A 26 4.62 9.13 6.95
CA ASP A 26 5.73 9.76 7.68
C ASP A 26 5.34 11.15 8.19
N ALA A 27 4.75 11.98 7.31
CA ALA A 27 4.26 13.31 7.67
C ALA A 27 3.14 13.32 8.74
N ARG A 28 2.58 12.15 9.09
CA ARG A 28 1.49 11.99 10.07
C ARG A 28 1.91 11.28 11.36
N GLY A 29 3.20 11.03 11.54
CA GLY A 29 3.74 10.39 12.74
C GLY A 29 3.95 8.88 12.64
N GLY A 30 3.88 8.31 11.43
CA GLY A 30 4.36 6.96 11.14
C GLY A 30 3.49 5.82 11.66
N ALA A 31 2.80 5.14 10.76
CA ALA A 31 2.09 3.88 11.02
C ALA A 31 2.21 2.95 9.79
N ASP A 32 3.32 2.23 9.71
CA ASP A 32 3.71 1.39 8.56
C ASP A 32 2.69 0.31 8.19
N THR A 33 1.97 -0.20 9.18
CA THR A 33 0.87 -1.16 9.00
C THR A 33 -0.26 -0.57 8.13
N LEU A 34 -0.51 0.74 8.23
CA LEU A 34 -1.52 1.42 7.41
C LEU A 34 -1.10 1.48 5.94
N VAL A 35 0.19 1.67 5.64
CA VAL A 35 0.66 1.71 4.24
C VAL A 35 0.41 0.37 3.55
N LEU A 36 0.70 -0.74 4.25
CA LEU A 36 0.49 -2.09 3.76
C LEU A 36 -1.00 -2.41 3.53
N ASP A 37 -1.84 -2.15 4.53
CA ASP A 37 -3.30 -2.39 4.45
C ASP A 37 -3.93 -1.61 3.30
N ASN A 38 -3.48 -0.38 3.04
CA ASN A 38 -4.02 0.44 1.98
C ASN A 38 -3.66 -0.07 0.59
N ILE A 39 -2.45 -0.58 0.37
CA ILE A 39 -2.06 -1.19 -0.91
C ILE A 39 -2.93 -2.41 -1.22
N VAL A 40 -3.17 -3.25 -0.21
CA VAL A 40 -3.96 -4.47 -0.37
C VAL A 40 -5.45 -4.16 -0.61
N ASN A 41 -6.01 -3.17 0.09
CA ASN A 41 -7.43 -2.83 0.03
C ASN A 41 -7.80 -1.92 -1.15
N HIS A 42 -6.89 -1.06 -1.62
CA HIS A 42 -7.15 -0.13 -2.72
C HIS A 42 -6.58 -0.59 -4.08
N ALA A 43 -5.98 -1.77 -4.14
CA ALA A 43 -5.59 -2.37 -5.39
C ALA A 43 -6.79 -2.60 -6.33
N LEU A 44 -6.56 -2.49 -7.64
CA LEU A 44 -7.53 -2.87 -8.68
C LEU A 44 -8.08 -4.27 -8.35
N SER A 45 -9.39 -4.50 -8.49
CA SER A 45 -10.07 -5.67 -7.90
C SER A 45 -9.42 -7.02 -8.23
N LYS A 46 -8.84 -7.16 -9.43
CA LYS A 46 -8.15 -8.38 -9.87
C LYS A 46 -6.79 -8.57 -9.18
N LEU A 47 -6.11 -7.47 -8.86
CA LEU A 47 -4.83 -7.40 -8.17
C LEU A 47 -5.01 -7.53 -6.66
N ALA A 48 -6.08 -6.95 -6.10
CA ALA A 48 -6.43 -7.05 -4.68
C ALA A 48 -6.54 -8.51 -4.21
N LEU A 49 -7.10 -9.42 -5.02
CA LEU A 49 -7.20 -10.84 -4.67
C LEU A 49 -5.81 -11.51 -4.57
N VAL A 50 -4.90 -11.17 -5.49
CA VAL A 50 -3.54 -11.72 -5.52
C VAL A 50 -2.69 -11.14 -4.38
N LEU A 51 -2.85 -9.85 -4.11
CA LEU A 51 -2.15 -9.16 -3.02
C LEU A 51 -2.66 -9.64 -1.65
N LYS A 52 -3.98 -9.86 -1.47
CA LYS A 52 -4.54 -10.46 -0.25
C LYS A 52 -4.01 -11.86 0.03
N LYS A 53 -3.74 -12.67 -0.99
CA LYS A 53 -3.08 -13.98 -0.80
C LYS A 53 -1.63 -13.87 -0.36
N LYS A 54 -0.95 -12.77 -0.71
CA LYS A 54 0.46 -12.50 -0.35
C LYS A 54 0.59 -11.61 0.89
N TYR A 55 -0.51 -11.11 1.43
CA TYR A 55 -0.54 -10.28 2.62
C TYR A 55 -0.30 -11.17 3.83
N ASP A 56 0.67 -10.79 4.66
CA ASP A 56 0.95 -11.44 5.93
C ASP A 56 0.83 -10.40 7.04
N VAL A 57 -0.20 -10.57 7.87
CA VAL A 57 -0.52 -9.67 8.99
C VAL A 57 0.47 -9.81 10.15
N ASN A 58 1.20 -10.92 10.24
CA ASN A 58 2.15 -11.18 11.33
C ASN A 58 3.54 -10.62 11.02
N ARG A 59 3.73 -10.02 9.84
CA ARG A 59 5.04 -9.57 9.38
C ARG A 59 5.39 -8.21 9.97
N VAL A 60 6.53 -8.14 10.64
CA VAL A 60 6.98 -6.93 11.35
C VAL A 60 7.52 -5.86 10.38
N ASP A 61 8.03 -6.25 9.20
CA ASP A 61 8.55 -5.34 8.17
C ASP A 61 7.49 -4.89 7.16
N CYS A 62 6.41 -4.28 7.69
CA CYS A 62 5.24 -3.84 6.91
C CYS A 62 5.58 -2.96 5.70
N LEU A 63 6.54 -2.03 5.81
CA LEU A 63 6.95 -1.18 4.68
C LEU A 63 7.64 -1.96 3.57
N ARG A 64 8.53 -2.90 3.92
CA ARG A 64 9.25 -3.72 2.95
C ARG A 64 8.31 -4.71 2.27
N HIS A 65 7.30 -5.19 3.00
CA HIS A 65 6.20 -5.97 2.43
C HIS A 65 5.39 -5.14 1.44
N ALA A 66 5.02 -3.92 1.83
CA ALA A 66 4.23 -3.00 1.03
C ALA A 66 4.96 -2.61 -0.27
N GLU A 67 6.26 -2.36 -0.19
CA GLU A 67 7.13 -2.10 -1.34
C GLU A 67 7.13 -3.29 -2.31
N GLY A 68 7.38 -4.51 -1.82
CA GLY A 68 7.38 -5.71 -2.66
C GLY A 68 6.05 -5.96 -3.38
N LEU A 69 4.94 -5.71 -2.68
CA LEU A 69 3.60 -5.77 -3.28
C LEU A 69 3.37 -4.67 -4.32
N ALA A 70 3.85 -3.46 -4.07
CA ALA A 70 3.74 -2.34 -5.00
C ALA A 70 4.58 -2.55 -6.28
N HIS A 71 5.71 -3.25 -6.20
CA HIS A 71 6.52 -3.61 -7.37
C HIS A 71 5.95 -4.80 -8.16
N PHE A 72 5.22 -5.69 -7.50
CA PHE A 72 4.54 -6.81 -8.14
C PHE A 72 3.28 -6.39 -8.93
N ALA A 73 2.71 -5.24 -8.57
CA ALA A 73 1.41 -4.72 -8.98
C ALA A 73 1.47 -3.79 -10.21
#